data_AF-A0A1M4XXW8-F1
#
_entry.id   AF-A0A1M4XXW8-F1
#
_cell.length_a   1.000
_cell.length_b   1.000
_cell.length_c   1.000
_cell.angle_alpha   90.00
_cell.angle_beta   90.00
_cell.angle_gamma   90.00
#
_symmetry.space_group_name_H-M   'P 1'
#
loop_
_entity.id
_entity.type
_entity.pdbx_description
1 polymer ?
#
loop_
_entity_poly.entity_id
_entity_poly.type
_entity_poly.pdbx_seq_one_letter_code
_entity_poly.pdbx_strand_id
1 'polypeptide(L)'
;MPIIRKQDIFPMPVSCGEFARKLLQDAGVSYTVESDKFAETASCNHKEKRIVLTYDLDSRTALALYEACHEVGHAVRGPHFFKRNRSCTVMLFALAFIPGLLCGVMRWEVPVLLLVTFSFVCMSVLFFVDIWANEIGASKYGLGRLLMLPIEEVVRKLIYRRLRYEYFVITGETLAWISAYTSAGWFLYEFGRFLRGWLLC
;
A
#
# COMPACT_ATOMS: atom_id res chain seq x y z
N MET A 1 -3.64 16.22 3.69
CA MET A 1 -3.95 15.67 5.02
C MET A 1 -5.16 16.39 5.60
N PRO A 2 -6.25 15.71 5.98
CA PRO A 2 -7.33 16.38 6.71
C PRO A 2 -6.78 16.81 8.09
N ILE A 3 -6.94 18.10 8.41
CA ILE A 3 -6.58 18.67 9.71
C ILE A 3 -7.49 18.02 10.76
N ILE A 4 -6.95 17.08 11.54
CA ILE A 4 -7.61 16.52 12.71
C ILE A 4 -7.75 17.68 13.71
N ARG A 5 -8.97 18.19 13.91
CA ARG A 5 -9.20 19.23 14.93
C ARG A 5 -9.11 18.56 16.29
N LYS A 6 -8.57 19.26 17.30
CA LYS A 6 -8.54 18.81 18.72
C LYS A 6 -9.91 18.35 19.27
N GLN A 7 -11.01 18.64 18.57
CA GLN A 7 -12.38 18.27 18.89
C GLN A 7 -12.76 16.84 18.44
N ASP A 8 -11.92 16.12 17.68
CA ASP A 8 -12.19 14.73 17.23
C ASP A 8 -11.48 13.67 18.10
N ILE A 9 -11.02 14.04 19.30
CA ILE A 9 -10.36 13.14 20.26
C ILE A 9 -11.43 12.44 21.08
N PHE A 10 -11.99 11.36 20.56
CA PHE A 10 -12.90 10.50 21.30
C PHE A 10 -12.10 9.49 22.13
N PRO A 11 -12.15 9.54 23.47
CA PRO A 11 -11.43 8.62 24.33
C PRO A 11 -12.03 7.22 24.21
N MET A 12 -11.20 6.27 23.84
CA MET A 12 -11.50 4.85 23.70
C MET A 12 -11.28 4.13 25.03
N PRO A 13 -11.96 3.01 25.29
CA PRO A 13 -11.85 2.29 26.56
C PRO A 13 -10.48 1.64 26.78
N VAL A 14 -9.69 1.46 25.71
CA VAL A 14 -8.37 0.80 25.72
C VAL A 14 -7.36 1.66 24.98
N SER A 15 -6.08 1.49 25.29
CA SER A 15 -5.00 2.13 24.52
C SER A 15 -4.70 1.36 23.23
N CYS A 16 -4.15 2.03 22.23
CA CYS A 16 -3.80 1.40 20.96
C CYS A 16 -2.75 0.28 21.14
N GLY A 17 -1.79 0.44 22.06
CA GLY A 17 -0.77 -0.57 22.33
C GLY A 17 -1.31 -1.79 23.08
N GLU A 18 -2.22 -1.60 24.04
CA GLU A 18 -2.95 -2.72 24.67
C GLU A 18 -3.80 -3.47 23.63
N PHE A 19 -4.54 -2.71 22.82
CA PHE A 19 -5.42 -3.26 21.82
C PHE A 19 -4.66 -4.05 20.73
N ALA A 20 -3.57 -3.49 20.19
CA ALA A 20 -2.72 -4.17 19.21
C ALA A 20 -2.21 -5.52 19.73
N ARG A 21 -1.68 -5.54 20.96
CA ARG A 21 -1.16 -6.76 21.58
C ARG A 21 -2.24 -7.82 21.77
N LYS A 22 -3.44 -7.41 22.18
CA LYS A 22 -4.59 -8.33 22.27
C LYS A 22 -4.97 -8.91 20.92
N LEU A 23 -5.02 -8.10 19.86
CA LEU A 23 -5.34 -8.58 18.52
C LEU A 23 -4.30 -9.57 17.98
N LEU A 24 -3.01 -9.31 18.23
CA LEU A 24 -1.93 -10.24 17.87
C LEU A 24 -2.06 -11.58 18.62
N GLN A 25 -2.37 -11.51 19.92
CA GLN A 25 -2.62 -12.69 20.75
C GLN A 25 -3.83 -13.49 20.25
N ASP A 26 -4.95 -12.83 19.99
CA ASP A 26 -6.18 -13.46 19.48
C ASP A 26 -5.97 -14.12 18.10
N ALA A 27 -5.07 -13.57 17.29
CA ALA A 27 -4.70 -14.11 15.98
C ALA A 27 -3.59 -15.17 16.04
N GLY A 28 -2.97 -15.41 17.20
CA GLY A 28 -1.89 -16.38 17.37
C GLY A 28 -0.58 -15.99 16.66
N VAL A 29 -0.35 -14.69 16.45
CA VAL A 29 0.88 -14.18 15.79
C VAL A 29 1.76 -13.43 16.79
N SER A 30 3.08 -13.60 16.66
CA SER A 30 4.06 -12.97 17.55
C SER A 30 4.76 -11.81 16.83
N TYR A 31 4.45 -10.58 17.23
CA TYR A 31 5.10 -9.34 16.80
C TYR A 31 5.33 -8.43 18.00
N THR A 32 6.42 -7.67 18.01
CA THR A 32 6.62 -6.56 18.96
C THR A 32 5.82 -5.34 18.51
N VAL A 33 5.28 -4.58 19.46
CA VAL A 33 4.55 -3.33 19.19
C VAL A 33 5.31 -2.20 19.87
N GLU A 34 5.76 -1.26 19.06
CA GLU A 34 6.56 -0.10 19.45
C GLU A 34 5.89 1.17 18.94
N SER A 35 6.20 2.31 19.55
CA SER A 35 5.76 3.63 19.07
C SER A 35 6.96 4.47 18.67
N ASP A 36 6.86 5.11 17.51
CA ASP A 36 7.79 6.14 17.05
C ASP A 36 7.00 7.36 16.56
N LYS A 37 6.96 8.41 17.38
CA LYS A 37 6.23 9.66 17.06
C LYS A 37 6.87 10.46 15.93
N PHE A 38 8.12 10.17 15.62
CA PHE A 38 8.86 10.84 14.55
C PHE A 38 8.72 10.10 13.22
N ALA A 39 8.17 8.88 13.23
CA ALA A 39 7.83 8.19 12.00
C ALA A 39 6.74 8.93 11.24
N GLU A 40 6.94 9.13 9.94
CA GLU A 40 5.94 9.78 9.08
C GLU A 40 4.67 8.92 8.94
N THR A 41 4.83 7.59 9.01
CA THR A 41 3.75 6.61 8.87
C THR A 41 3.98 5.42 9.78
N ALA A 42 2.89 4.78 10.20
CA ALA A 42 2.98 3.49 10.87
C ALA A 42 3.46 2.41 9.90
N SER A 43 4.00 1.33 10.43
CA SER A 43 4.51 0.24 9.60
C SER A 43 4.54 -1.12 10.29
N CYS A 44 4.33 -2.15 9.49
CA CYS A 44 4.51 -3.55 9.85
C CYS A 44 5.72 -4.15 9.13
N ASN A 45 6.76 -4.49 9.90
CA ASN A 45 7.95 -5.18 9.43
C ASN A 45 7.83 -6.70 9.66
N HIS A 46 7.47 -7.43 8.62
CA HIS A 46 7.32 -8.89 8.69
C HIS A 46 8.63 -9.66 8.96
N LYS A 47 9.79 -9.08 8.59
CA LYS A 47 11.10 -9.73 8.75
C LYS A 47 11.57 -9.63 10.19
N GLU A 48 11.46 -8.45 10.79
CA GLU A 48 11.83 -8.19 12.18
C GLU A 48 10.71 -8.57 13.16
N LYS A 49 9.53 -8.93 12.66
CA LYS A 49 8.32 -9.19 13.47
C LYS A 49 8.02 -8.01 14.38
N ARG A 50 8.00 -6.82 13.80
CA ARG A 50 7.82 -5.55 14.52
C ARG A 50 6.73 -4.70 13.89
N ILE A 51 5.88 -4.10 14.73
CA ILE A 51 4.89 -3.10 14.38
C ILE A 51 5.32 -1.77 15.02
N VAL A 52 5.43 -0.73 14.22
CA VAL A 52 5.75 0.63 14.67
C VAL A 52 4.53 1.51 14.44
N LEU A 53 3.97 2.07 15.51
CA LEU A 53 2.84 3.00 15.47
C LEU A 53 3.34 4.45 15.56
N THR A 54 2.63 5.38 14.93
CA THR A 54 2.95 6.82 15.00
C THR A 54 2.41 7.46 16.29
N TYR A 55 1.39 6.86 16.87
CA TYR A 55 0.82 7.28 18.15
C TYR A 55 1.56 6.65 19.33
N ASP A 56 1.56 7.34 20.48
CA ASP A 56 1.93 6.75 21.77
C ASP A 56 1.15 5.46 22.02
N LEU A 57 1.80 4.45 22.57
CA LEU A 57 1.15 3.18 22.93
C LEU A 57 0.00 3.36 23.95
N ASP A 58 0.04 4.44 24.74
CA ASP A 58 -1.00 4.81 25.71
C ASP A 58 -2.13 5.65 25.09
N SER A 59 -2.02 6.02 23.81
CA SER A 59 -3.04 6.79 23.10
C SER A 59 -4.35 6.03 23.04
N ARG A 60 -5.42 6.70 23.45
CA ARG A 60 -6.79 6.17 23.44
C ARG A 60 -7.66 6.84 22.40
N THR A 61 -7.09 7.36 21.31
CA THR A 61 -7.91 7.99 20.27
C THR A 61 -8.43 6.95 19.28
N ALA A 62 -9.61 7.17 18.73
CA ALA A 62 -10.17 6.28 17.71
C ALA A 62 -9.23 6.08 16.51
N LEU A 63 -8.46 7.12 16.13
CA LEU A 63 -7.47 7.05 15.05
C LEU A 63 -6.24 6.22 15.43
N ALA A 64 -5.75 6.34 16.66
CA ALA A 64 -4.63 5.52 17.14
C ALA A 64 -5.01 4.03 17.19
N LEU A 65 -6.23 3.72 17.63
CA LEU A 65 -6.73 2.34 17.60
C LEU A 65 -6.97 1.85 16.18
N TYR A 66 -7.43 2.71 15.27
CA TYR A 66 -7.58 2.39 13.86
C TYR A 66 -6.23 2.02 13.22
N GLU A 67 -5.20 2.84 13.45
CA GLU A 67 -3.83 2.60 12.98
C GLU A 67 -3.27 1.27 13.52
N ALA A 68 -3.37 1.04 14.84
CA ALA A 68 -3.00 -0.21 15.46
C ALA A 68 -3.70 -1.42 14.82
N CYS A 69 -5.00 -1.30 14.57
CA CYS A 69 -5.81 -2.29 13.89
C CYS A 69 -5.33 -2.59 12.47
N HIS A 70 -5.01 -1.55 11.71
CA HIS A 70 -4.52 -1.67 10.34
C HIS A 70 -3.17 -2.40 10.30
N GLU A 71 -2.21 -2.00 11.14
CA GLU A 71 -0.88 -2.64 11.17
C GLU A 71 -0.91 -4.09 11.68
N VAL A 72 -1.78 -4.40 12.65
CA VAL A 72 -2.02 -5.80 13.05
C VAL A 72 -2.68 -6.58 11.91
N GLY A 73 -3.57 -5.95 11.14
CA GLY A 73 -4.12 -6.52 9.91
C GLY A 73 -3.02 -6.95 8.94
N HIS A 74 -2.01 -6.12 8.72
CA HIS A 74 -0.81 -6.50 7.94
C HIS A 74 -0.06 -7.66 8.57
N ALA A 75 0.16 -7.64 9.89
CA ALA A 75 0.88 -8.70 10.60
C ALA A 75 0.22 -10.08 10.44
N VAL A 76 -1.12 -10.14 10.48
CA VAL A 76 -1.92 -11.35 10.36
C VAL A 76 -2.00 -11.85 8.91
N ARG A 77 -2.20 -10.94 7.95
CA ARG A 77 -2.30 -11.30 6.53
C ARG A 77 -0.95 -11.67 5.93
N GLY A 78 0.14 -11.18 6.54
CA GLY A 78 1.49 -11.36 6.04
C GLY A 78 1.81 -10.42 4.87
N PRO A 79 3.03 -10.51 4.33
CA PRO A 79 3.42 -9.69 3.19
C PRO A 79 2.60 -10.05 1.96
N HIS A 80 2.15 -9.03 1.23
CA HIS A 80 1.53 -9.22 -0.08
C HIS A 80 2.49 -9.91 -1.07
N PHE A 81 1.95 -10.51 -2.13
CA PHE A 81 2.67 -11.45 -2.99
C PHE A 81 3.96 -10.85 -3.56
N PHE A 82 3.90 -9.60 -4.02
CA PHE A 82 5.06 -8.93 -4.60
C PHE A 82 6.12 -8.53 -3.58
N LYS A 83 5.74 -8.15 -2.35
CA LYS A 83 6.69 -7.89 -1.26
C LYS A 83 7.38 -9.18 -0.79
N ARG A 84 6.65 -10.29 -0.79
CA ARG A 84 7.20 -11.62 -0.51
C ARG A 84 8.18 -12.08 -1.59
N ASN A 85 7.86 -11.82 -2.85
CA ASN A 85 8.64 -12.23 -4.02
C ASN A 85 9.32 -11.02 -4.68
N ARG A 86 10.22 -10.36 -3.94
CA ARG A 86 10.91 -9.15 -4.43
C ARG A 86 11.60 -9.36 -5.79
N SER A 87 12.15 -10.56 -6.03
CA SER A 87 12.73 -10.91 -7.34
C SER A 87 11.70 -10.84 -8.46
N CYS A 88 10.47 -11.30 -8.24
CA CYS A 88 9.39 -11.16 -9.23
C CYS A 88 9.08 -9.69 -9.49
N THR A 89 9.02 -8.84 -8.46
CA THR A 89 8.82 -7.39 -8.64
C THR A 89 9.93 -6.75 -9.46
N VAL A 90 11.20 -7.08 -9.18
CA VAL A 90 12.34 -6.56 -9.95
C VAL A 90 12.29 -7.04 -11.39
N MET A 91 12.01 -8.33 -11.62
CA MET A 91 11.85 -8.87 -12.97
C MET A 91 10.69 -8.21 -13.71
N LEU A 92 9.59 -7.90 -13.03
CA LEU A 92 8.47 -7.18 -13.65
C LEU A 92 8.85 -5.79 -14.09
N PHE A 93 9.62 -5.05 -13.29
CA PHE A 93 10.15 -3.76 -13.71
C PHE A 93 11.14 -3.91 -14.87
N ALA A 94 12.02 -4.91 -14.85
CA ALA A 94 12.94 -5.14 -15.96
C ALA A 94 12.18 -5.45 -17.27
N LEU A 95 11.18 -6.34 -17.21
CA LEU A 95 10.32 -6.70 -18.34
C LEU A 95 9.40 -5.56 -18.79
N ALA A 96 9.13 -4.57 -17.94
CA ALA A 96 8.39 -3.37 -18.31
C ALA A 96 9.20 -2.44 -19.20
N PHE A 97 10.45 -2.19 -18.81
CA PHE A 97 11.24 -1.09 -19.37
C PHE A 97 12.18 -1.52 -20.49
N ILE A 98 12.76 -2.73 -20.40
CA ILE A 98 13.74 -3.22 -21.39
C ILE A 98 13.08 -3.44 -22.77
N PRO A 99 11.92 -4.12 -22.88
CA PRO A 99 11.32 -4.37 -24.19
C PRO A 99 10.88 -3.10 -24.90
N GLY A 100 10.35 -2.09 -24.18
CA GLY A 100 9.99 -0.80 -24.76
C GLY A 100 11.19 -0.10 -25.42
N LEU A 101 12.33 -0.06 -24.72
CA LEU A 101 13.58 0.47 -25.25
C LEU A 101 14.07 -0.32 -26.48
N LEU A 102 14.09 -1.66 -26.39
CA LEU A 102 14.53 -2.54 -27.49
C LEU A 102 13.63 -2.43 -28.73
N CYS A 103 12.31 -2.31 -28.56
CA CYS A 103 11.36 -2.09 -29.66
C CYS A 103 11.73 -0.83 -30.46
N GLY A 104 12.08 0.26 -29.77
CA GLY A 104 12.46 1.52 -30.39
C GLY A 104 13.77 1.43 -31.17
N VAL A 105 14.76 0.73 -30.62
CA VAL A 105 16.06 0.50 -31.26
C VAL A 105 15.92 -0.42 -32.49
N MET A 106 15.15 -1.51 -32.38
CA MET A 106 15.07 -2.58 -33.39
C MET A 106 14.04 -2.37 -34.51
N ARG A 107 13.30 -1.25 -34.52
CA ARG A 107 12.22 -0.96 -35.49
C ARG A 107 11.09 -1.99 -35.46
N TRP A 108 10.78 -2.55 -34.30
CA TRP A 108 9.63 -3.44 -34.19
C TRP A 108 8.34 -2.68 -34.52
N GLU A 109 7.43 -3.35 -35.23
CA GLU A 109 6.20 -2.72 -35.66
C GLU A 109 5.31 -2.34 -34.46
N VAL A 110 4.46 -1.33 -34.66
CA VAL A 110 3.50 -0.83 -33.67
C VAL A 110 2.68 -1.94 -33.00
N PRO A 111 2.24 -3.03 -33.69
CA PRO A 111 1.55 -4.14 -33.04
C PRO A 111 2.38 -4.83 -31.95
N VAL A 112 3.70 -4.93 -32.10
CA VAL A 112 4.58 -5.52 -31.09
C VAL A 112 4.69 -4.60 -29.87
N LEU A 113 4.80 -3.28 -30.09
CA LEU A 113 4.76 -2.29 -29.02
C LEU A 113 3.44 -2.32 -28.24
N LEU A 114 2.31 -2.46 -28.95
CA LEU A 114 0.99 -2.58 -28.32
C LEU A 114 0.90 -3.85 -27.48
N LEU A 115 1.42 -4.98 -27.96
CA LEU A 115 1.44 -6.23 -27.20
C LEU A 115 2.29 -6.09 -25.92
N VAL A 116 3.49 -5.52 -26.03
CA VAL A 116 4.37 -5.26 -24.88
C VAL A 116 3.71 -4.31 -23.87
N THR A 117 3.13 -3.21 -24.36
CA THR A 117 2.42 -2.22 -23.52
C THR A 117 1.22 -2.86 -22.83
N PHE A 118 0.44 -3.67 -23.54
CA PHE A 118 -0.71 -4.37 -22.99
C PHE A 118 -0.30 -5.35 -21.90
N SER A 119 0.69 -6.22 -22.16
CA SER A 119 1.24 -7.12 -21.14
C SER A 119 1.72 -6.37 -19.92
N PHE A 120 2.36 -5.22 -20.12
CA PHE A 120 2.83 -4.38 -19.04
C PHE A 120 1.69 -3.74 -18.21
N VAL A 121 0.66 -3.21 -18.88
CA VAL A 121 -0.53 -2.68 -18.20
C VAL A 121 -1.20 -3.78 -17.38
N CYS A 122 -1.36 -4.99 -17.95
CA CYS A 122 -1.91 -6.13 -17.20
C CYS A 122 -1.08 -6.45 -15.96
N MET A 123 0.25 -6.53 -16.07
CA MET A 123 1.11 -6.80 -14.92
C MET A 123 1.08 -5.68 -13.88
N SER A 124 1.03 -4.42 -14.31
CA SER A 124 0.89 -3.27 -13.41
C SER A 124 -0.43 -3.32 -12.66
N VAL A 125 -1.53 -3.60 -13.36
CA VAL A 125 -2.85 -3.78 -12.73
C VAL A 125 -2.80 -4.90 -11.70
N LEU A 126 -2.22 -6.06 -12.01
CA LEU A 126 -2.07 -7.16 -11.04
C LEU A 126 -1.24 -6.76 -9.83
N PHE A 127 -0.13 -6.03 -10.04
CA PHE A 127 0.71 -5.51 -8.98
C PHE A 127 -0.05 -4.58 -8.04
N PHE A 128 -0.77 -3.60 -8.59
CA PHE A 128 -1.53 -2.66 -7.77
C PHE A 128 -2.78 -3.27 -7.15
N VAL A 129 -3.41 -4.25 -7.79
CA VAL A 129 -4.53 -5.00 -7.20
C VAL A 129 -4.05 -5.81 -5.98
N ASP A 130 -2.86 -6.42 -6.03
CA ASP A 130 -2.27 -7.10 -4.87
C ASP A 130 -2.02 -6.13 -3.71
N ILE A 131 -1.43 -4.96 -3.98
CA ILE A 131 -1.22 -3.90 -2.97
C ILE A 131 -2.56 -3.44 -2.41
N TRP A 132 -3.51 -3.08 -3.27
CA TRP A 132 -4.83 -2.61 -2.89
C TRP A 132 -5.55 -3.65 -2.02
N ALA A 133 -5.54 -4.93 -2.42
CA ALA A 133 -6.18 -6.01 -1.68
C ALA A 133 -5.51 -6.24 -0.32
N ASN A 134 -4.20 -6.00 -0.22
CA ASN A 134 -3.47 -6.07 1.04
C ASN A 134 -3.87 -4.95 1.99
N GLU A 135 -3.76 -3.69 1.55
CA GLU A 135 -4.09 -2.50 2.36
C GLU A 135 -5.54 -2.51 2.82
N ILE A 136 -6.48 -2.72 1.90
CA ILE A 136 -7.91 -2.78 2.21
C ILE A 136 -8.23 -3.99 3.10
N GLY A 137 -7.56 -5.11 2.85
CA GLY A 137 -7.70 -6.31 3.67
C GLY A 137 -7.26 -6.08 5.12
N ALA A 138 -6.15 -5.35 5.31
CA ALA A 138 -5.64 -4.98 6.62
C ALA A 138 -6.61 -4.03 7.35
N SER A 139 -7.08 -2.97 6.68
CA SER A 139 -8.07 -2.03 7.25
C SER A 139 -9.39 -2.74 7.60
N LYS A 140 -9.85 -3.69 6.79
CA LYS A 140 -11.07 -4.48 7.07
C LYS A 140 -10.92 -5.40 8.27
N TYR A 141 -9.78 -6.08 8.38
CA TYR A 141 -9.48 -6.94 9.53
C TYR A 141 -9.56 -6.13 10.82
N GLY A 142 -8.88 -4.98 10.83
CA GLY A 142 -8.89 -4.05 11.94
C GLY A 142 -10.29 -3.50 12.27
N LEU A 143 -11.07 -3.14 11.25
CA LEU A 143 -12.41 -2.60 11.42
C LEU A 143 -13.35 -3.58 12.15
N GLY A 144 -13.34 -4.86 11.75
CA GLY A 144 -14.23 -5.87 12.35
C GLY A 144 -14.07 -5.99 13.86
N ARG A 145 -12.84 -5.78 14.37
CA ARG A 145 -12.51 -5.83 15.79
C ARG A 145 -12.74 -4.50 16.50
N LEU A 146 -12.41 -3.39 15.85
CA LEU A 146 -12.62 -2.05 16.41
C LEU A 146 -14.11 -1.75 16.64
N LEU A 147 -14.98 -2.22 15.74
CA LEU A 147 -16.43 -2.03 15.84
C LEU A 147 -17.12 -2.88 16.92
N MET A 148 -16.42 -3.86 17.51
CA MET A 148 -16.90 -4.63 18.66
C MET A 148 -16.70 -3.89 19.98
N LEU A 149 -15.88 -2.83 20.02
CA LEU A 149 -15.73 -2.01 21.20
C LEU A 149 -16.99 -1.19 21.47
N PRO A 150 -17.31 -0.89 22.74
CA PRO A 150 -18.43 -0.01 23.09
C PRO A 150 -18.07 1.43 22.72
N ILE A 151 -18.31 1.79 21.46
CA ILE A 151 -18.01 3.11 20.89
C ILE A 151 -19.28 3.85 20.53
N GLU A 152 -19.22 5.17 20.66
CA GLU A 152 -20.30 6.06 20.22
C GLU A 152 -20.51 6.00 18.70
N GLU A 153 -21.74 6.25 18.27
CA GLU A 153 -22.10 6.24 16.85
C GLU A 153 -21.32 7.27 16.02
N VAL A 154 -20.95 8.40 16.63
CA VAL A 154 -20.10 9.43 15.99
C VAL A 154 -18.71 8.87 15.67
N VAL A 155 -18.11 8.12 16.60
CA VAL A 155 -16.81 7.45 16.42
C VAL A 155 -16.90 6.38 15.34
N ARG A 156 -17.98 5.59 15.34
CA ARG A 156 -18.25 4.60 14.29
C ARG A 156 -18.26 5.25 12.91
N LYS A 157 -18.98 6.37 12.75
CA LYS A 157 -19.02 7.12 11.47
C LYS A 157 -17.65 7.67 11.08
N LEU A 158 -16.85 8.16 12.03
CA LEU A 158 -15.48 8.64 11.78
C LEU A 158 -14.60 7.52 11.21
N ILE A 159 -14.63 6.34 11.84
CA ILE A 159 -13.87 5.15 11.41
C ILE A 159 -14.28 4.73 9.99
N TYR A 160 -15.58 4.65 9.70
CA TYR A 160 -16.05 4.33 8.34
C TYR A 160 -15.64 5.39 7.31
N ARG A 161 -15.65 6.67 7.68
CA ARG A 161 -15.17 7.75 6.82
C ARG A 161 -13.67 7.61 6.54
N ARG A 162 -12.87 7.24 7.55
CA ARG A 162 -11.44 6.97 7.38
C ARG A 162 -11.20 5.81 6.42
N LEU A 163 -11.92 4.70 6.59
CA LEU A 163 -11.85 3.57 5.67
C LEU A 163 -12.19 4.00 4.22
N ARG A 164 -13.29 4.73 4.01
CA ARG A 164 -13.66 5.24 2.67
C ARG A 164 -12.58 6.15 2.08
N TYR A 165 -11.94 6.97 2.91
CA TYR A 165 -10.84 7.82 2.48
C TYR A 165 -9.63 6.98 2.04
N GLU A 166 -9.27 5.92 2.77
CA GLU A 166 -8.20 4.99 2.36
C GLU A 166 -8.52 4.28 1.05
N TYR A 167 -9.75 3.79 0.89
CA TYR A 167 -10.22 3.28 -0.40
C TYR A 167 -9.99 4.26 -1.54
N PHE A 168 -10.39 5.52 -1.34
CA PHE A 168 -10.24 6.55 -2.36
C PHE A 168 -8.77 6.85 -2.67
N VAL A 169 -7.94 7.04 -1.64
CA VAL A 169 -6.51 7.37 -1.78
C VAL A 169 -5.77 6.23 -2.47
N ILE A 170 -5.89 5.00 -2.00
CA ILE A 170 -5.17 3.84 -2.56
C ILE A 170 -5.61 3.58 -4.01
N THR A 171 -6.89 3.77 -4.32
CA THR A 171 -7.39 3.64 -5.70
C THR A 171 -6.82 4.76 -6.59
N GLY A 172 -6.80 6.00 -6.10
CA GLY A 172 -6.22 7.13 -6.83
C GLY A 172 -4.73 6.97 -7.08
N GLU A 173 -3.97 6.55 -6.07
CA GLU A 173 -2.54 6.23 -6.19
C GLU A 173 -2.29 5.09 -7.17
N THR A 174 -3.10 4.02 -7.12
CA THR A 174 -3.04 2.92 -8.08
C THR A 174 -3.18 3.41 -9.52
N LEU A 175 -4.20 4.24 -9.81
CA LEU A 175 -4.42 4.79 -11.14
C LEU A 175 -3.29 5.74 -11.58
N ALA A 176 -2.79 6.56 -10.66
CA ALA A 176 -1.67 7.46 -10.91
C ALA A 176 -0.39 6.68 -11.27
N TRP A 177 -0.09 5.61 -10.53
CA TRP A 177 1.06 4.77 -10.82
C TRP A 177 0.92 4.05 -12.16
N ILE A 178 -0.22 3.39 -12.44
CA ILE A 178 -0.47 2.76 -13.75
C ILE A 178 -0.23 3.77 -14.89
N SER A 179 -0.71 5.00 -14.73
CA SER A 179 -0.51 6.07 -15.72
C SER A 179 0.96 6.43 -15.88
N ALA A 180 1.68 6.70 -14.78
CA ALA A 180 3.10 7.05 -14.80
C ALA A 180 3.96 5.96 -15.45
N TYR A 181 3.68 4.71 -15.11
CA TYR A 181 4.33 3.54 -15.67
C TYR A 181 4.10 3.39 -17.18
N THR A 182 2.84 3.56 -17.62
CA THR A 182 2.49 3.51 -19.05
C THR A 182 3.20 4.63 -19.83
N SER A 183 3.22 5.84 -19.28
CA SER A 183 3.93 6.98 -19.88
C SER A 183 5.44 6.74 -19.96
N ALA A 184 6.05 6.16 -18.93
CA ALA A 184 7.47 5.84 -18.92
C ALA A 184 7.84 4.78 -19.97
N GLY A 185 7.00 3.76 -20.18
CA GLY A 185 7.18 2.78 -21.26
C GLY A 185 7.18 3.44 -22.65
N TRP A 186 6.24 4.36 -22.88
CA TRP A 186 6.17 5.14 -24.12
C TRP A 186 7.40 6.05 -24.32
N PHE A 187 7.83 6.72 -23.25
CA PHE A 187 9.04 7.55 -23.27
C PHE A 187 10.27 6.72 -23.65
N LEU A 188 10.47 5.54 -23.06
CA LEU A 188 11.61 4.68 -23.38
C LEU A 188 11.59 4.18 -24.83
N TYR A 189 10.41 3.92 -25.38
CA TYR A 189 10.27 3.57 -26.78
C TYR A 189 10.75 4.70 -27.71
N GLU A 190 10.28 5.93 -27.49
CA GLU A 190 10.72 7.09 -28.29
C GLU A 190 12.20 7.42 -28.06
N PHE A 191 12.70 7.26 -26.83
CA PHE A 191 14.12 7.40 -26.53
C PHE A 191 14.97 6.35 -27.27
N GLY A 192 14.51 5.10 -27.34
CA GLY A 192 15.16 4.05 -28.14
C GLY A 192 15.21 4.38 -29.63
N ARG A 193 14.14 4.97 -30.18
CA ARG A 193 14.11 5.47 -31.57
C ARG A 193 15.12 6.58 -31.80
N PHE A 194 15.22 7.51 -30.85
CA PHE A 194 16.19 8.61 -30.88
C PHE A 194 17.64 8.09 -30.85
N LEU A 195 17.96 7.18 -29.92
CA LEU A 195 19.30 6.58 -29.81
C LEU A 195 19.71 5.86 -31.10
N ARG A 196 18.77 5.19 -31.77
CA ARG A 196 19.03 4.58 -33.07
C ARG A 196 19.46 5.60 -34.12
N GLY A 197 18.82 6.77 -34.14
CA GLY A 197 19.18 7.86 -35.04
C GLY A 197 20.62 8.33 -34.84
N TRP A 198 21.10 8.31 -33.59
CA TRP A 198 22.49 8.60 -33.24
C TRP A 198 23.46 7.47 -33.55
N LEU A 199 23.08 6.21 -33.32
CA LEU A 199 23.95 5.04 -33.54
C LEU A 199 24.14 4.68 -35.02
N LEU A 200 23.27 5.18 -35.90
CA LEU A 200 23.32 4.96 -37.36
C LEU A 200 23.85 6.18 -38.13
N CYS A 201 24.22 7.26 -37.43
CA CYS A 201 24.97 8.39 -37.97
C CYS A 201 26.48 8.16 -37.74
#